data_AF-X1SKS7-F1
#
_entry.id   AF-X1SKS7-F1
#
_cell.length_a   1.000
_cell.length_b   1.000
_cell.length_c   1.000
_cell.angle_alpha   90.00
_cell.angle_beta   90.00
_cell.angle_gamma   90.00
#
_symmetry.space_group_name_H-M   'P 1'
#
loop_
_entity.id
_entity.type
_entity.pdbx_description
1 polymer ?
#
loop_
_entity_poly.entity_id
_entity_poly.type
_entity_poly.pdbx_seq_one_letter_code
_entity_poly.pdbx_strand_id
1 'polypeptide(L)'
;MEECGEKGIKNLLITSGGFREIGKDGIELSKKIDEISKKYNMRFVGPNCLGIYNGWYGFPEKKEAYFNTFWPYAIPERGNISIISQSGTIAAQTFW
;
A
#
# COMPACT_ATOMS: atom_id res chain seq x y z
N MET A 1 9.00 -3.18 -10.26
CA MET A 1 8.14 -2.11 -10.83
C MET A 1 8.21 -2.11 -12.35
N GLU A 2 9.42 -2.06 -12.95
CA GLU A 2 9.60 -2.15 -14.41
C GLU A 2 8.95 -3.40 -15.03
N GLU A 3 9.23 -4.59 -14.49
CA GLU A 3 8.58 -5.84 -14.94
C GLU A 3 7.04 -5.79 -14.87
N CYS A 4 6.49 -5.12 -13.86
CA CYS A 4 5.04 -4.93 -13.76
C CYS A 4 4.54 -4.06 -14.92
N GLY A 5 5.33 -3.07 -15.34
CA GLY A 5 5.00 -2.15 -16.41
C GLY A 5 5.10 -2.78 -17.78
N GLU A 6 6.10 -3.62 -17.98
CA GLU A 6 6.22 -4.48 -19.16
C GLU A 6 5.03 -5.45 -19.27
N LYS A 7 4.53 -5.95 -18.14
CA LYS A 7 3.31 -6.77 -18.06
C LYS A 7 2.02 -5.96 -18.13
N GLY A 8 2.08 -4.64 -18.28
CA GLY A 8 0.90 -3.77 -18.39
C GLY A 8 0.13 -3.54 -17.08
N ILE A 9 0.69 -3.91 -15.92
CA ILE A 9 0.07 -3.65 -14.61
C ILE A 9 0.04 -2.15 -14.35
N LYS A 10 -1.13 -1.63 -13.96
CA LYS A 10 -1.36 -0.18 -13.78
C LYS A 10 -1.45 0.29 -12.34
N ASN A 11 -1.75 -0.61 -11.41
CA ASN A 11 -1.92 -0.27 -10.00
C ASN A 11 -1.00 -1.14 -9.16
N LEU A 12 -0.28 -0.52 -8.24
CA LEU A 12 0.68 -1.20 -7.38
C LEU A 12 0.45 -0.81 -5.92
N LEU A 13 0.78 -1.73 -5.03
CA LEU A 13 0.96 -1.44 -3.64
C LEU A 13 2.42 -1.72 -3.27
N ILE A 14 3.12 -0.71 -2.76
CA ILE A 14 4.53 -0.81 -2.41
C ILE A 14 4.63 -0.74 -0.89
N THR A 15 4.68 -1.91 -0.24
CA THR A 15 4.78 -2.02 1.23
C THR A 15 6.22 -1.85 1.73
N SER A 16 7.21 -2.10 0.88
CA SER A 16 8.63 -2.02 1.22
C SER A 16 9.02 -0.62 1.72
N GLY A 17 9.83 -0.57 2.78
CA GLY A 17 10.59 0.61 3.21
C GLY A 17 11.96 0.73 2.56
N GLY A 18 12.74 1.72 2.96
CA GLY A 18 14.04 2.11 2.39
C GLY A 18 13.97 3.31 1.42
N PHE A 19 12.92 4.11 1.48
CA PHE A 19 12.69 5.25 0.56
C PHE A 19 12.99 6.58 1.27
N ARG A 20 12.24 7.65 1.00
CA ARG A 20 12.53 9.01 1.50
C ARG A 20 12.78 9.09 3.01
N GLU A 21 12.26 8.16 3.79
CA GLU A 21 12.44 8.05 5.23
C GLU A 21 13.88 7.75 5.68
N ILE A 22 14.74 7.19 4.81
CA ILE A 22 16.15 6.87 5.15
C ILE A 22 17.16 7.93 4.67
N GLY A 23 16.69 9.06 4.10
CA GLY A 23 17.56 10.15 3.67
C GLY A 23 18.00 10.06 2.21
N LYS A 24 19.25 10.46 1.90
CA LYS A 24 19.72 10.73 0.52
C LYS A 24 19.52 9.53 -0.42
N ASP A 25 19.98 8.35 -0.04
CA ASP A 25 19.90 7.16 -0.88
C ASP A 25 18.43 6.76 -1.17
N GLY A 26 17.58 6.90 -0.16
CA GLY A 26 16.16 6.65 -0.28
C GLY A 26 15.39 7.69 -1.11
N ILE A 27 15.87 8.94 -1.16
CA ILE A 27 15.33 9.98 -2.06
C ILE A 27 15.61 9.61 -3.51
N GLU A 28 16.82 9.15 -3.84
CA GLU A 28 17.14 8.73 -5.22
C GLU A 28 16.32 7.50 -5.64
N LEU A 29 16.12 6.53 -4.73
CA LEU A 29 15.22 5.41 -5.00
C LEU A 29 13.77 5.85 -5.22
N SER A 30 13.31 6.87 -4.50
CA SER A 30 11.97 7.43 -4.64
C SER A 30 11.77 8.12 -5.99
N LYS A 31 12.76 8.89 -6.46
CA LYS A 31 12.75 9.48 -7.81
C LYS A 31 12.66 8.39 -8.87
N LYS A 32 13.42 7.30 -8.72
CA LYS A 32 13.41 6.18 -9.67
C LYS A 32 12.03 5.53 -9.78
N ILE A 33 11.33 5.27 -8.67
CA ILE A 33 9.97 4.69 -8.74
C ILE A 33 8.96 5.69 -9.33
N ASP A 34 9.12 6.99 -9.09
CA ASP A 34 8.28 8.03 -9.70
C ASP A 34 8.47 8.07 -11.22
N GLU A 35 9.71 7.99 -11.70
CA GLU A 35 10.04 7.92 -13.13
C GLU A 35 9.45 6.68 -13.81
N ILE A 36 9.62 5.50 -13.20
CA ILE A 36 9.06 4.24 -13.71
C ILE A 36 7.53 4.33 -13.74
N SER A 37 6.91 4.91 -12.70
CA SER A 37 5.45 5.06 -12.64
C SER A 37 4.91 5.88 -13.81
N LYS A 38 5.58 7.00 -14.15
CA LYS A 38 5.22 7.86 -15.27
C LYS A 38 5.44 7.14 -16.60
N LYS A 39 6.59 6.47 -16.78
CA LYS A 39 6.94 5.74 -18.00
C LYS A 39 5.87 4.72 -18.40
N TYR A 40 5.36 3.95 -17.44
CA TYR A 40 4.38 2.88 -17.70
C TYR A 40 2.92 3.27 -17.41
N ASN A 41 2.66 4.55 -17.11
CA ASN A 41 1.36 5.08 -16.69
C ASN A 41 0.73 4.27 -15.54
N MET A 42 1.48 4.17 -14.44
CA MET A 42 1.08 3.47 -13.22
C MET A 42 0.69 4.45 -12.12
N ARG A 43 -0.13 3.96 -11.19
CA ARG A 43 -0.35 4.56 -9.87
C ARG A 43 0.02 3.58 -8.78
N PHE A 44 0.47 4.08 -7.65
CA PHE A 44 0.79 3.24 -6.51
C PHE A 44 0.39 3.88 -5.18
N VAL A 45 0.13 3.02 -4.18
CA VAL A 45 0.06 3.39 -2.76
C VAL A 45 1.38 2.99 -2.10
N GLY A 46 1.90 3.85 -1.22
CA GLY A 46 3.24 3.73 -0.65
C GLY A 46 4.24 4.69 -1.31
N PRO A 47 5.56 4.43 -1.26
CA PRO A 47 6.19 3.28 -0.59
C PRO A 47 6.09 3.36 0.94
N ASN A 48 6.66 2.38 1.65
CA ASN A 48 6.71 2.31 3.10
C ASN A 48 5.32 2.47 3.76
N CYS A 49 4.43 1.52 3.49
CA CYS A 49 3.08 1.53 4.03
C CYS A 49 2.66 0.15 4.53
N LEU A 50 1.75 0.12 5.51
CA LEU A 50 1.09 -1.10 5.95
C LEU A 50 0.13 -1.66 4.88
N GLY A 51 -0.23 -0.81 3.92
CA GLY A 51 -1.08 -1.15 2.79
C GLY A 51 -2.55 -0.84 3.02
N ILE A 52 -3.43 -1.68 2.49
CA ILE A 52 -4.88 -1.41 2.48
C ILE A 52 -5.65 -2.52 3.18
N TYR A 53 -6.76 -2.13 3.79
CA TYR A 53 -7.77 -3.03 4.34
C TYR A 53 -9.15 -2.57 3.88
N ASN A 54 -9.96 -3.51 3.41
CA ASN A 54 -11.35 -3.31 3.06
C ASN A 54 -12.22 -4.39 3.73
N GLY A 55 -13.01 -3.95 4.72
CA GLY A 55 -13.91 -4.82 5.50
C GLY A 55 -15.00 -5.50 4.67
N TRP A 56 -15.32 -5.00 3.47
CA TRP A 56 -16.26 -5.65 2.56
C TRP A 56 -15.74 -6.97 1.99
N TYR A 57 -14.42 -7.14 1.88
CA TYR A 57 -13.80 -8.38 1.42
C TYR A 57 -13.42 -9.33 2.57
N GLY A 58 -13.28 -8.83 3.80
CA GLY A 58 -12.99 -9.67 4.98
C GLY A 58 -11.59 -10.31 4.97
N PHE A 59 -11.38 -11.30 5.83
CA PHE A 59 -10.13 -12.07 6.01
C PHE A 59 -10.31 -13.51 5.46
N PRO A 60 -9.23 -14.31 5.27
CA PRO A 60 -8.86 -14.99 4.02
C PRO A 60 -9.79 -16.13 3.55
N GLU A 61 -10.92 -16.35 4.20
CA GLU A 61 -11.98 -17.25 3.77
C GLU A 61 -12.55 -16.88 2.40
N LYS A 62 -12.42 -15.60 2.00
CA LYS A 62 -12.85 -15.11 0.68
C LYS A 62 -11.70 -15.02 -0.29
N LYS A 63 -11.90 -15.55 -1.50
CA LYS A 63 -10.96 -15.46 -2.62
C LYS A 63 -10.64 -14.01 -2.99
N GLU A 64 -11.52 -13.06 -2.70
CA GLU A 64 -11.30 -11.64 -2.96
C GLU A 64 -10.49 -10.94 -1.86
N ALA A 65 -10.23 -11.60 -0.72
CA ALA A 65 -9.48 -11.03 0.40
C ALA A 65 -7.99 -10.80 0.07
N TYR A 66 -7.46 -11.32 -1.05
CA TYR A 66 -6.07 -11.07 -1.49
C TYR A 66 -5.77 -9.58 -1.76
N PHE A 67 -6.78 -8.73 -1.86
CA PHE A 67 -6.58 -7.28 -1.93
C PHE A 67 -6.20 -6.65 -0.59
N ASN A 68 -6.47 -7.31 0.54
CA ASN A 68 -6.10 -6.84 1.87
C ASN A 68 -4.65 -7.20 2.16
N THR A 69 -3.83 -6.19 2.42
CA THR A 69 -2.41 -6.35 2.76
C THR A 69 -2.08 -5.80 4.15
N PHE A 70 -2.98 -5.00 4.71
CA PHE A 70 -2.92 -4.53 6.08
C PHE A 70 -3.77 -5.47 6.96
N TRP A 71 -3.21 -5.89 8.10
CA TRP A 71 -3.84 -6.78 9.06
C TRP A 71 -4.06 -6.05 10.40
N PRO A 72 -5.19 -5.37 10.60
CA PRO A 72 -5.59 -4.86 11.91
C PRO A 72 -5.69 -5.98 12.94
N TYR A 73 -5.38 -5.65 14.20
CA TYR A 73 -5.43 -6.60 15.31
C TYR A 73 -6.87 -6.96 15.68
N ALA A 74 -7.72 -5.94 15.82
CA ALA A 74 -9.18 -6.10 15.91
C ALA A 74 -9.81 -5.84 14.55
N ILE A 75 -10.58 -6.80 14.05
CA ILE A 75 -11.29 -6.65 12.77
C ILE A 75 -12.48 -5.71 13.00
N PRO A 76 -12.51 -4.51 12.39
CA PRO A 76 -13.64 -3.60 12.57
C PRO A 76 -14.91 -4.17 11.93
N GLU A 77 -16.07 -3.86 12.52
CA GLU A 77 -17.35 -4.13 11.87
C GLU A 77 -17.46 -3.39 10.54
N ARG A 78 -18.22 -3.97 9.61
CA ARG A 78 -18.50 -3.33 8.33
C ARG A 78 -19.30 -2.06 8.56
N GLY A 79 -18.84 -0.96 7.96
CA GLY A 79 -19.52 0.32 8.03
C GLY A 79 -19.24 1.19 6.82
N ASN A 80 -19.54 2.48 6.97
CA ASN A 80 -19.42 3.51 5.93
C ASN A 80 -18.29 4.51 6.19
N ILE A 81 -17.37 4.20 7.11
CA ILE A 81 -16.23 5.06 7.45
C ILE A 81 -14.98 4.52 6.73
N SER A 82 -14.23 5.43 6.09
CA SER A 82 -12.91 5.15 5.52
C SER A 82 -11.86 6.00 6.23
N ILE A 83 -10.73 5.38 6.57
CA ILE A 83 -9.63 6.02 7.29
C ILE A 83 -8.38 5.97 6.43
N ILE A 84 -7.71 7.11 6.28
CA ILE A 84 -6.41 7.23 5.61
C ILE A 84 -5.45 7.83 6.62
N SER A 85 -4.32 7.16 6.84
CA SER A 85 -3.26 7.63 7.74
C SER A 85 -1.92 7.53 7.04
N GLN A 86 -1.13 8.60 7.14
CA GLN A 86 0.26 8.62 6.70
C GLN A 86 1.20 7.94 7.72
N SER A 87 0.75 7.78 8.97
CA SER A 87 1.48 7.03 10.00
C SER A 87 0.94 5.61 10.10
N GLY A 88 1.80 4.62 9.82
CA GLY A 88 1.45 3.21 9.97
C GLY A 88 1.04 2.88 11.42
N THR A 89 1.78 3.39 12.41
CA THR A 89 1.47 3.14 13.83
C THR A 89 0.09 3.66 14.23
N ILE A 90 -0.27 4.88 13.81
CA ILE A 90 -1.61 5.43 14.11
C ILE A 90 -2.70 4.61 13.42
N ALA A 91 -2.49 4.19 12.17
CA ALA A 91 -3.44 3.33 11.47
C ALA A 91 -3.66 2.00 12.22
N ALA A 92 -2.59 1.36 12.67
CA ALA A 92 -2.66 0.10 13.41
C ALA A 92 -3.36 0.24 14.76
N GLN A 93 -3.12 1.35 15.48
CA GLN A 93 -3.74 1.62 16.78
C GLN A 93 -5.20 2.08 16.69
N THR A 94 -5.68 2.46 15.51
CA THR A 94 -7.09 2.81 15.31
C THR A 94 -8.01 1.59 15.44
N PHE A 95 -7.46 0.39 15.24
CA PHE A 95 -8.19 -0.89 15.29
C PHE A 95 -7.59 -1.78 16.38
N TRP A 96 -7.88 -1.45 17.64
CA TRP A 96 -7.43 -2.15 18.84
C TRP A 96 -8.60 -2.73 19.62
#